data_AF-A0A8J5MMU5-F1
#
_entry.id   AF-A0A8J5MMU5-F1
#
_cell.length_a   1.000
_cell.length_b   1.000
_cell.length_c   1.000
_cell.angle_alpha   90.00
_cell.angle_beta   90.00
_cell.angle_gamma   90.00
#
_symmetry.space_group_name_H-M   'P 1'
#
loop_
_entity.id
_entity.type
_entity.pdbx_description
1 polymer ?
#
loop_
_entity_poly.entity_id
_entity_poly.type
_entity_poly.pdbx_seq_one_letter_code
_entity_poly.pdbx_strand_id
1 'polypeptide(L)'
;MPRKRKSSYANTPHAQRMRLRRQSESCDAREERLSRQRQRQTESRQNETLGEHQERQEQDRFRHMVAKINESEEERQQRLIADRNRYQNLKQREIQNAKRSALLYDKNDPCNKAAIGEMTKLCQCGAKKFAVEKERLHWINFHLCLSYLKNCSLGKVNSANTFCQDSGSTTLCLP
;
A
#
# COMPACT_ATOMS: atom_id res chain seq x y z
N MET A 1 -47.89 3.86 19.53
CA MET A 1 -46.81 3.83 18.52
C MET A 1 -47.43 3.75 17.12
N PRO A 2 -47.16 4.67 16.19
CA PRO A 2 -47.68 4.59 14.84
C PRO A 2 -47.08 3.37 14.12
N ARG A 3 -47.93 2.46 13.63
CA ARG A 3 -47.48 1.30 12.84
C ARG A 3 -46.86 1.80 11.54
N LYS A 4 -45.61 1.44 11.25
CA LYS A 4 -44.97 1.66 9.93
C LYS A 4 -45.93 1.13 8.86
N ARG A 5 -46.49 2.02 8.04
CA ARG A 5 -47.33 1.62 6.91
C ARG A 5 -46.45 0.76 5.99
N LYS A 6 -46.83 -0.51 5.78
CA LYS A 6 -46.16 -1.38 4.81
C LYS A 6 -46.15 -0.63 3.47
N SER A 7 -44.96 -0.36 2.93
CA SER A 7 -44.80 0.37 1.68
C SER A 7 -45.65 -0.31 0.58
N SER A 8 -46.72 0.35 0.17
CA SER A 8 -47.69 -0.16 -0.81
C SER A 8 -47.07 -0.34 -2.19
N TYR A 9 -45.92 0.28 -2.46
CA TYR A 9 -45.21 0.22 -3.73
C TYR A 9 -44.66 -1.18 -4.07
N ALA A 10 -44.27 -1.96 -3.06
CA ALA A 10 -43.69 -3.29 -3.24
C ALA A 10 -44.70 -4.34 -3.73
N ASN A 11 -46.00 -4.09 -3.51
CA ASN A 11 -47.10 -4.98 -3.89
C ASN A 11 -47.87 -4.48 -5.12
N THR A 12 -47.33 -3.49 -5.84
CA THR A 12 -47.95 -3.05 -7.09
C THR A 12 -47.87 -4.16 -8.15
N PRO A 13 -48.90 -4.34 -8.98
CA PRO A 13 -48.87 -5.33 -10.08
C PRO A 13 -47.65 -5.16 -11.00
N HIS A 14 -47.20 -3.92 -11.20
CA HIS A 14 -45.99 -3.64 -11.99
C HIS A 14 -44.71 -4.18 -11.32
N ALA A 15 -44.52 -3.92 -10.01
CA ALA A 15 -43.36 -4.44 -9.28
C ALA A 15 -43.34 -5.98 -9.25
N GLN A 16 -44.51 -6.62 -9.15
CA GLN A 16 -44.65 -8.08 -9.24
C GLN A 16 -44.25 -8.60 -10.62
N ARG A 17 -44.76 -7.99 -11.70
CA ARG A 17 -44.39 -8.35 -13.08
C ARG A 17 -42.90 -8.23 -13.33
N MET A 18 -42.28 -7.14 -12.87
CA MET A 18 -40.84 -6.93 -13.01
C MET A 18 -40.02 -7.96 -12.20
N ARG A 19 -40.51 -8.38 -11.03
CA ARG A 19 -39.88 -9.42 -10.22
C ARG A 19 -39.93 -10.78 -10.92
N LEU A 20 -41.09 -11.17 -11.42
CA LEU A 20 -41.25 -12.42 -12.18
C LEU A 20 -40.37 -12.42 -13.42
N ARG A 21 -40.34 -11.30 -14.17
CA ARG A 21 -39.45 -11.17 -15.32
C ARG A 21 -37.98 -11.38 -14.96
N ARG A 22 -37.52 -10.78 -13.85
CA ARG A 22 -36.13 -10.93 -13.36
C ARG A 22 -35.82 -12.36 -12.89
N GLN A 23 -36.81 -13.07 -12.37
CA GLN A 23 -36.65 -14.46 -11.93
C GLN A 23 -36.54 -15.43 -13.11
N SER A 24 -37.19 -15.13 -14.23
CA SER A 24 -37.13 -15.93 -15.46
C SER A 24 -36.11 -15.42 -16.49
N GLU A 25 -35.26 -14.45 -16.13
CA GLU A 25 -34.18 -13.97 -17.00
C GLU A 25 -33.13 -15.08 -17.23
N SER A 26 -32.69 -15.26 -18.48
CA SER A 26 -31.53 -16.09 -18.78
C SER A 26 -30.24 -15.45 -18.26
N CYS A 27 -29.17 -16.23 -18.15
CA CYS A 27 -27.85 -15.71 -17.75
C CYS A 27 -27.39 -14.56 -18.66
N ASP A 28 -27.52 -14.73 -19.98
CA ASP A 28 -27.11 -13.71 -20.96
C ASP A 28 -27.95 -12.45 -20.87
N ALA A 29 -29.28 -12.58 -20.76
CA ALA A 29 -30.18 -11.44 -20.61
C ALA A 29 -29.93 -10.68 -19.29
N ARG A 30 -29.61 -11.42 -18.22
CA ARG A 30 -29.23 -10.83 -16.93
C ARG A 30 -27.92 -10.04 -17.07
N GLU A 31 -26.92 -10.60 -17.73
CA GLU A 31 -25.62 -9.93 -17.89
C GLU A 31 -25.74 -8.69 -18.79
N GLU A 32 -26.48 -8.77 -19.89
CA GLU A 32 -26.76 -7.62 -20.76
C GLU A 32 -27.46 -6.50 -19.97
N ARG A 33 -28.47 -6.84 -19.16
CA ARG A 33 -29.17 -5.86 -18.31
C ARG A 33 -28.23 -5.21 -17.30
N LEU A 34 -27.38 -6.01 -16.63
CA LEU A 34 -26.40 -5.50 -15.66
C LEU A 34 -25.33 -4.65 -16.33
N SER A 35 -24.86 -5.04 -17.52
CA SER A 35 -23.92 -4.28 -18.33
C SER A 35 -24.47 -2.90 -18.70
N ARG A 36 -25.68 -2.85 -19.26
CA ARG A 36 -26.37 -1.58 -19.54
C ARG A 36 -26.59 -0.72 -18.30
N GLN A 37 -26.86 -1.35 -17.15
CA GLN A 37 -27.01 -0.63 -15.89
C GLN A 37 -25.68 -0.01 -15.42
N ARG A 38 -24.58 -0.76 -15.49
CA ARG A 38 -23.23 -0.25 -15.17
C ARG A 38 -22.85 0.89 -16.11
N GLN A 39 -23.10 0.75 -17.41
CA GLN A 39 -22.81 1.80 -18.40
C GLN A 39 -23.53 3.11 -18.06
N ARG A 40 -24.86 3.08 -17.89
CA ARG A 40 -25.62 4.28 -17.52
C ARG A 40 -25.14 4.89 -16.20
N GLN A 41 -24.76 4.05 -15.23
CA GLN A 41 -24.21 4.55 -13.97
C GLN A 41 -22.88 5.27 -14.22
N THR A 42 -21.96 4.67 -14.98
CA THR A 42 -20.66 5.29 -15.31
C THR A 42 -20.85 6.62 -16.03
N GLU A 43 -21.71 6.67 -17.05
CA GLU A 43 -22.04 7.91 -17.78
C GLU A 43 -22.61 8.97 -16.85
N SER A 44 -23.54 8.60 -15.97
CA SER A 44 -24.07 9.51 -14.95
C SER A 44 -22.97 10.03 -14.03
N ARG A 45 -22.02 9.19 -13.58
CA ARG A 45 -20.91 9.61 -12.70
C ARG A 45 -19.91 10.52 -13.41
N GLN A 46 -19.70 10.34 -14.70
CA GLN A 46 -18.80 11.17 -15.50
C GLN A 46 -19.36 12.58 -15.73
N ASN A 47 -20.69 12.69 -15.80
CA ASN A 47 -21.40 13.95 -16.04
C ASN A 47 -21.83 14.67 -14.75
N GLU A 48 -21.48 14.15 -13.58
CA GLU A 48 -21.78 14.79 -12.29
C GLU A 48 -21.07 16.13 -12.16
N THR A 49 -21.82 17.12 -11.70
CA THR A 49 -21.23 18.38 -11.21
C THR A 49 -20.49 18.15 -9.90
N LEU A 50 -19.62 19.09 -9.52
CA LEU A 50 -18.91 19.02 -8.24
C LEU A 50 -19.87 18.98 -7.04
N GLY A 51 -20.98 19.72 -7.10
CA GLY A 51 -22.00 19.74 -6.05
C GLY A 51 -22.70 18.39 -5.89
N GLU A 52 -23.17 17.81 -7.00
CA GLU A 52 -23.82 16.49 -7.00
C GLU A 52 -22.85 15.39 -6.54
N HIS A 53 -21.59 15.49 -6.95
CA HIS A 53 -20.54 14.57 -6.51
C HIS A 53 -20.33 14.63 -4.99
N GLN A 54 -20.26 15.83 -4.42
CA GLN A 54 -20.13 16.04 -2.97
C GLN A 54 -21.34 15.51 -2.22
N GLU A 55 -22.55 15.86 -2.66
CA GLU A 55 -23.79 15.40 -2.04
C GLU A 55 -23.87 13.87 -2.04
N ARG A 56 -23.56 13.22 -3.18
CA ARG A 56 -23.52 11.77 -3.27
C ARG A 56 -22.53 11.16 -2.28
N GLN A 57 -21.32 11.73 -2.16
CA GLN A 57 -20.33 11.27 -1.18
C GLN A 57 -20.82 11.43 0.26
N GLU A 58 -21.51 12.53 0.58
CA GLU A 58 -22.10 12.75 1.90
C GLU A 58 -23.21 11.76 2.21
N GLN A 59 -24.09 11.51 1.25
CA GLN A 59 -25.13 10.50 1.38
C GLN A 59 -24.54 9.10 1.57
N ASP A 60 -23.48 8.74 0.83
CA ASP A 60 -22.79 7.46 0.98
C ASP A 60 -22.15 7.33 2.37
N ARG A 61 -21.45 8.38 2.84
CA ARG A 61 -20.89 8.43 4.22
C ARG A 61 -21.97 8.23 5.27
N PHE A 62 -23.09 8.94 5.13
CA PHE A 62 -24.21 8.84 6.06
C PHE A 62 -24.81 7.42 6.08
N ARG A 63 -25.06 6.82 4.91
CA ARG A 63 -25.57 5.44 4.80
C ARG A 63 -24.62 4.44 5.44
N HIS A 64 -23.31 4.58 5.21
CA HIS A 64 -22.32 3.73 5.85
C HIS A 64 -22.32 3.90 7.37
N MET A 65 -22.35 5.13 7.88
CA MET A 65 -22.43 5.38 9.33
C MET A 65 -23.67 4.71 9.94
N VAL A 66 -24.85 4.91 9.33
CA VAL A 66 -26.11 4.30 9.80
C VAL A 66 -26.04 2.77 9.76
N ALA A 67 -25.46 2.18 8.72
CA ALA A 67 -25.27 0.74 8.62
C ALA A 67 -24.36 0.21 9.74
N LYS A 68 -23.28 0.93 10.07
CA LYS A 68 -22.38 0.57 11.18
C LYS A 68 -23.05 0.68 12.54
N ILE A 69 -23.92 1.66 12.75
CA ILE A 69 -24.63 1.84 14.03
C ILE A 69 -25.65 0.70 14.25
N ASN A 70 -26.28 0.23 13.17
CA ASN A 70 -27.33 -0.79 13.23
C ASN A 70 -26.81 -2.23 13.07
N GLU A 71 -25.49 -2.43 13.05
CA GLU A 71 -24.92 -3.75 12.87
C GLU A 71 -25.14 -4.65 14.09
N SER A 72 -25.27 -5.95 13.86
CA SER A 72 -25.16 -6.94 14.94
C SER A 72 -23.70 -7.13 15.35
N GLU A 73 -23.46 -7.67 16.55
CA GLU A 73 -22.10 -7.98 16.98
C GLU A 73 -21.42 -9.00 16.04
N GLU A 74 -22.16 -9.97 15.51
CA GLU A 74 -21.62 -10.94 14.55
C GLU A 74 -21.18 -10.25 13.24
N GLU A 75 -22.01 -9.37 12.69
CA GLU A 75 -21.69 -8.58 11.49
C GLU A 75 -20.47 -7.68 11.73
N ARG A 76 -20.38 -7.08 12.92
CA ARG A 76 -19.25 -6.28 13.35
C ARG A 76 -17.95 -7.09 13.35
N GLN A 77 -17.96 -8.26 13.95
CA GLN A 77 -16.81 -9.16 14.01
C GLN A 77 -16.39 -9.62 12.61
N GLN A 78 -17.34 -10.01 11.76
CA GLN A 78 -17.07 -10.38 10.37
C GLN A 78 -16.43 -9.24 9.59
N ARG A 79 -16.93 -8.01 9.74
CA ARG A 79 -16.31 -6.83 9.11
C ARG A 79 -14.89 -6.63 9.59
N LEU A 80 -14.62 -6.69 10.90
CA LEU A 80 -13.26 -6.51 11.44
C LEU A 80 -12.28 -7.58 10.94
N ILE A 81 -12.73 -8.84 10.85
CA ILE A 81 -11.93 -9.94 10.27
C ILE A 81 -11.64 -9.66 8.79
N ALA A 82 -12.66 -9.25 8.03
CA ALA A 82 -12.49 -8.90 6.62
C ALA A 82 -11.52 -7.72 6.44
N ASP A 83 -11.61 -6.69 7.27
CA ASP A 83 -10.73 -5.52 7.25
C ASP A 83 -9.27 -5.91 7.55
N ARG A 84 -9.06 -6.74 8.58
CA ARG A 84 -7.74 -7.30 8.91
C ARG A 84 -7.15 -8.10 7.76
N ASN A 85 -7.96 -8.96 7.12
CA ASN A 85 -7.50 -9.76 5.99
C ASN A 85 -7.14 -8.90 4.78
N ARG A 86 -7.93 -7.87 4.47
CA ARG A 86 -7.60 -6.91 3.40
C ARG A 86 -6.28 -6.22 3.67
N TYR A 87 -6.04 -5.76 4.89
CA TYR A 87 -4.78 -5.13 5.28
C TYR A 87 -3.59 -6.08 5.11
N GLN A 88 -3.70 -7.33 5.58
CA GLN A 88 -2.62 -8.31 5.43
C GLN A 88 -2.32 -8.62 3.97
N ASN A 89 -3.35 -8.76 3.14
CA ASN A 89 -3.20 -8.98 1.70
C ASN A 89 -2.52 -7.80 0.99
N LEU A 90 -2.86 -6.56 1.36
CA LEU A 90 -2.20 -5.36 0.82
C LEU A 90 -0.72 -5.33 1.19
N LYS A 91 -0.40 -5.54 2.48
CA LYS A 91 0.98 -5.59 2.95
C LYS A 91 1.79 -6.68 2.24
N GLN A 92 1.20 -7.87 2.03
CA GLN A 92 1.88 -8.95 1.32
C GLN A 92 2.16 -8.58 -0.14
N ARG A 93 1.21 -7.92 -0.83
CA ARG A 93 1.41 -7.42 -2.19
C ARG A 93 2.50 -6.36 -2.25
N GLU A 94 2.54 -5.44 -1.30
CA GLU A 94 3.60 -4.42 -1.21
C GLU A 94 4.98 -5.07 -1.08
N ILE A 95 5.11 -6.07 -0.20
CA ILE A 95 6.37 -6.83 -0.05
C ILE A 95 6.74 -7.54 -1.36
N GLN A 96 5.78 -8.17 -2.04
CA GLN A 96 6.03 -8.83 -3.32
C GLN A 96 6.45 -7.83 -4.40
N ASN A 97 5.81 -6.66 -4.46
CA ASN A 97 6.16 -5.60 -5.39
C ASN A 97 7.56 -5.05 -5.10
N ALA A 98 7.91 -4.83 -3.83
CA ALA A 98 9.25 -4.41 -3.42
C ALA A 98 10.32 -5.44 -3.77
N LYS A 99 10.03 -6.74 -3.60
CA LYS A 99 10.93 -7.82 -4.05
C LYS A 99 11.10 -7.82 -5.56
N ARG A 100 10.02 -7.63 -6.32
CA ARG A 100 10.08 -7.53 -7.78
C ARG A 100 10.89 -6.31 -8.22
N SER A 101 10.69 -5.15 -7.60
CA SER A 101 11.43 -3.93 -7.93
C SER A 101 12.91 -4.04 -7.56
N ALA A 102 13.25 -4.69 -6.44
CA ALA A 102 14.65 -4.92 -6.05
C ALA A 102 15.42 -5.83 -7.02
N LEU A 103 14.72 -6.70 -7.77
CA LEU A 103 15.32 -7.56 -8.80
C LEU A 103 15.43 -6.87 -10.16
N LEU A 104 14.79 -5.71 -10.35
CA LEU A 104 14.93 -4.93 -11.58
C LEU A 104 16.23 -4.14 -11.51
N TYR A 105 17.26 -4.66 -12.18
CA TYR A 105 18.51 -3.94 -12.38
C TYR A 105 18.27 -2.74 -13.31
N ASP A 106 18.30 -1.53 -12.75
CA ASP A 106 18.27 -0.30 -13.54
C ASP A 106 19.70 0.09 -13.94
N LYS A 107 20.03 -0.08 -15.23
CA LYS A 107 21.32 0.30 -15.83
C LYS A 107 21.63 1.80 -15.69
N ASN A 108 20.61 2.63 -15.47
CA ASN A 108 20.74 4.07 -15.34
C ASN A 108 20.82 4.55 -13.89
N ASP A 109 20.66 3.65 -12.91
CA ASP A 109 20.80 3.99 -11.49
C ASP A 109 22.24 4.50 -11.24
N PRO A 110 22.42 5.73 -10.74
CA PRO A 110 23.74 6.26 -10.41
C PRO A 110 24.48 5.39 -9.38
N CYS A 111 23.77 4.64 -8.54
CA CYS A 111 24.38 3.67 -7.62
C CYS A 111 24.98 2.45 -8.34
N ASN A 112 24.50 2.11 -9.54
CA ASN A 112 25.06 1.03 -10.36
C ASN A 112 26.28 1.45 -11.18
N LYS A 113 26.52 2.76 -11.32
CA LYS A 113 27.74 3.33 -11.92
C LYS A 113 28.85 3.58 -10.91
N ALA A 114 28.61 3.30 -9.63
CA ALA A 114 29.67 3.29 -8.64
C ALA A 114 30.68 2.23 -9.05
N ALA A 115 31.80 2.66 -9.64
CA ALA A 115 32.94 1.81 -9.92
C ALA A 115 33.50 1.36 -8.57
N ILE A 116 32.97 0.25 -8.05
CA ILE A 116 33.59 -0.49 -6.97
C ILE A 116 34.93 -0.95 -7.55
N GLY A 117 35.98 -0.16 -7.28
CA GLY A 117 37.28 -0.31 -7.93
C GLY A 117 37.88 -1.70 -7.74
N GLU A 118 38.96 -2.02 -8.46
CA GLU A 118 39.55 -3.36 -8.40
C GLU A 118 40.03 -3.73 -6.98
N MET A 119 39.80 -4.99 -6.57
CA MET A 119 40.25 -5.53 -5.29
C MET A 119 41.72 -6.02 -5.36
N THR A 120 42.64 -5.09 -5.61
CA THR A 120 44.06 -5.40 -5.83
C THR A 120 44.91 -5.30 -4.56
N LYS A 121 44.40 -4.68 -3.48
CA LYS A 121 45.13 -4.55 -2.22
C LYS A 121 44.97 -5.82 -1.38
N LEU A 122 46.06 -6.35 -0.85
CA LEU A 122 46.02 -7.43 0.14
C LEU A 122 46.14 -6.86 1.55
N CYS A 123 45.23 -7.24 2.42
CA CYS A 123 45.32 -6.99 3.85
C CYS A 123 46.47 -7.81 4.46
N GLN A 124 46.98 -7.40 5.61
CA GLN A 124 47.96 -8.17 6.40
C GLN A 124 47.46 -9.58 6.75
N CYS A 125 46.15 -9.82 6.75
CA CYS A 125 45.55 -11.15 6.93
C CYS A 125 45.35 -11.94 5.62
N GLY A 126 45.83 -11.46 4.47
CA GLY A 126 45.70 -12.12 3.16
C GLY A 126 44.37 -11.87 2.43
N ALA A 127 43.42 -11.15 3.02
CA ALA A 127 42.15 -10.81 2.38
C ALA A 127 42.32 -9.70 1.32
N LYS A 128 41.69 -9.83 0.15
CA LYS A 128 41.64 -8.76 -0.86
C LYS A 128 40.77 -7.59 -0.38
N LYS A 129 41.20 -6.36 -0.65
CA LYS A 129 40.54 -5.09 -0.32
C LYS A 129 40.45 -4.21 -1.55
N PHE A 130 39.46 -3.33 -1.58
CA PHE A 130 39.27 -2.37 -2.67
C PHE A 130 40.42 -1.36 -2.72
N ALA A 131 40.94 -1.09 -3.92
CA ALA A 131 42.07 -0.18 -4.12
C ALA A 131 41.78 1.24 -3.59
N VAL A 132 40.52 1.67 -3.61
CA VAL A 132 40.05 3.01 -3.23
C VAL A 132 39.87 3.19 -1.71
N GLU A 133 39.97 2.13 -0.91
CA GLU A 133 39.96 2.29 0.55
C GLU A 133 41.19 3.11 0.99
N LYS A 134 40.93 4.34 1.48
CA LYS A 134 41.95 5.17 2.13
C LYS A 134 42.39 4.45 3.40
N GLU A 135 43.71 4.41 3.65
CA GLU A 135 44.27 3.92 4.90
C GLU A 135 43.66 4.73 6.05
N ARG A 136 42.62 4.18 6.69
CA ARG A 136 42.17 4.69 7.97
C ARG A 136 43.36 4.51 8.91
N LEU A 137 43.98 5.63 9.27
CA LEU A 137 45.04 5.74 10.25
C LEU A 137 44.80 4.72 11.36
N HIS A 138 45.75 3.79 11.45
CA HIS A 138 45.89 2.85 12.55
C HIS A 138 45.79 3.65 13.85
N TRP A 139 44.74 3.42 14.65
CA TRP A 139 44.82 3.34 16.12
C TRP A 139 43.50 3.36 16.90
N ILE A 140 42.32 3.16 16.29
CA ILE A 140 41.14 2.86 17.11
C ILE A 140 40.31 1.72 16.50
N ASN A 141 40.19 0.65 17.29
CA ASN A 141 39.19 -0.42 17.22
C ASN A 141 39.50 -1.68 16.39
N PHE A 142 40.50 -2.44 16.87
CA PHE A 142 40.52 -3.90 16.73
C PHE A 142 39.23 -4.57 17.28
N HIS A 143 38.47 -3.87 18.13
CA HIS A 143 37.20 -4.33 18.69
C HIS A 143 35.97 -4.19 17.77
N LEU A 144 36.00 -3.35 16.73
CA LEU A 144 34.83 -3.14 15.84
C LEU A 144 34.74 -4.16 14.70
N CYS A 145 35.82 -4.88 14.38
CA CYS A 145 35.81 -5.91 13.34
C CYS A 145 35.12 -7.21 13.82
N LEU A 146 35.24 -7.53 15.12
CA LEU A 146 34.60 -8.71 15.71
C LEU A 146 33.10 -8.51 16.03
N SER A 147 32.64 -7.27 16.21
CA SER A 147 31.21 -6.99 16.45
C SER A 147 30.38 -6.99 15.17
N TYR A 148 30.94 -6.57 14.03
CA TYR A 148 30.23 -6.60 12.74
C TYR A 148 30.00 -8.03 12.22
N LEU A 149 30.95 -8.95 12.43
CA LEU A 149 30.78 -10.36 12.05
C LEU A 149 29.82 -11.14 12.97
N LYS A 150 29.63 -10.72 14.23
CA LYS A 150 28.64 -11.31 15.14
C LYS A 150 27.20 -10.83 14.90
N ASN A 151 27.01 -9.66 14.28
CA ASN A 151 25.68 -9.13 14.01
C ASN A 151 25.13 -9.50 12.62
N CYS A 152 25.96 -10.06 11.73
CA CYS A 152 25.50 -10.59 10.45
C CYS A 152 25.02 -12.06 10.55
N SER A 153 25.46 -12.80 11.58
CA SER A 153 25.01 -14.18 11.83
C SER A 153 23.79 -14.30 12.75
N LEU A 154 23.36 -13.21 13.38
CA LEU A 154 22.15 -13.16 14.20
C LEU A 154 21.27 -12.01 13.72
N GLY A 155 20.34 -12.32 12.81
CA GLY A 155 19.40 -11.35 12.24
C GLY A 155 18.65 -10.54 13.30
N LYS A 156 19.15 -9.34 13.58
CA LYS A 156 18.43 -8.29 14.32
C LYS A 156 18.37 -7.04 13.46
N VAL A 157 17.24 -6.92 12.78
CA VAL A 157 16.79 -5.69 12.14
C VAL A 157 16.50 -4.69 13.26
N ASN A 158 17.36 -3.69 13.45
CA ASN A 158 17.01 -2.53 14.26
C ASN A 158 17.04 -1.30 13.38
N SER A 159 15.83 -0.84 13.07
CA SER A 159 15.50 0.48 12.57
C SER A 159 16.09 1.57 13.47
N ALA A 160 16.94 2.42 12.92
CA ALA A 160 17.14 3.76 13.43
C ALA A 160 17.63 4.66 12.29
N ASN A 161 16.76 5.60 11.90
CA ASN A 161 17.11 6.81 11.18
C ASN A 161 18.31 7.49 11.86
N THR A 162 19.42 7.66 11.15
CA THR A 162 20.39 8.72 11.45
C THR A 162 20.81 9.38 10.16
N PHE A 163 20.11 10.48 9.93
CA PHE A 163 20.42 11.61 9.07
C PHE A 163 21.81 12.16 9.45
N CYS A 164 22.79 12.12 8.56
CA CYS A 164 24.05 12.84 8.72
C CYS A 164 24.04 14.04 7.78
N GLN A 165 23.92 15.24 8.37
CA GLN A 165 24.21 16.50 7.70
C GLN A 165 25.73 16.64 7.57
N ASP A 166 26.18 16.97 6.36
CA ASP A 166 27.53 17.40 6.07
C ASP A 166 27.81 18.75 6.74
N SER A 167 28.71 18.78 7.73
CA SER A 167 29.28 20.02 8.24
C SER A 167 30.52 20.40 7.41
N GLY A 168 30.29 21.23 6.40
CA GLY A 168 31.32 21.93 5.65
C GLY A 168 32.08 22.94 6.52
N SER A 169 33.36 22.69 6.69
CA SER A 169 34.36 23.64 7.19
C SER A 169 34.57 24.76 6.15
N THR A 170 34.35 26.01 6.55
CA THR A 170 34.89 27.18 5.84
C THR A 170 35.47 28.15 6.86
N THR A 171 36.79 28.23 6.86
CA THR A 171 37.59 29.29 7.48
C THR A 171 37.36 30.61 6.76
N LEU A 172 37.02 31.67 7.50
CA LEU A 172 37.28 33.06 7.09
C LEU A 172 37.73 33.87 8.29
N CYS A 173 38.73 34.71 8.02
CA CYS A 173 39.60 35.42 8.94
C CYS A 173 39.00 36.72 9.52
N LEU A 174 39.45 37.01 10.76
CA LEU A 174 39.75 38.32 11.39
C LEU A 174 38.58 39.28 11.73
N PRO A 175 38.78 40.21 12.69
CA PRO A 175 39.82 40.29 13.74
C PRO A 175 39.35 39.77 15.11
#